data_AF-A0A931L8N2-F1
#
_entry.id   AF-A0A931L8N2-F1
#
_cell.length_a   1.000
_cell.length_b   1.000
_cell.length_c   1.000
_cell.angle_alpha   90.00
_cell.angle_beta   90.00
_cell.angle_gamma   90.00
#
_symmetry.space_group_name_H-M   'P 1'
#
loop_
_entity.id
_entity.type
_entity.pdbx_description
1 polymer ?
#
loop_
_entity_poly.entity_id
_entity_poly.type
_entity_poly.pdbx_seq_one_letter_code
_entity_poly.pdbx_strand_id
1 'polypeptide(L)'
;MRPRCEVAERRPGGQAREGFEVRDEGSDHEVSALWHQGRFFGALAAATRQQARDGENYASHAMIAKIESALGLRVRAAVSWASAMRFAEDQPEAHVALGSLAFEEGNVARAKELYGNALSLSPEFVPALVSLSVACLHTNDFDAARRYASSALRVQPGLPEALLCRARAEVACGNLNLAEMDITRLQQDNYRPDEVRLLECDLSRQRGDYEVALCVAAELCDSYPAAQDPLTAFRRGFLEFRKAAPDRFRDFAEALELVPAPMSNDRLELNISPSGINRRAGRVGQVDVIVPVHNAPEAVDDCLSAVLRHATDTIAKIILVDDASDPETVGRMRRLAARDKRIETIRLETRVGFTRALGAGLVQSKAPYFVALNSDTIVPTGWLDRLRDGFETRPDVAMVGPMSNNAAWQNVFPVFDNLGTFAVRDIDPTDLSTAFAQAEVTTPGFVPTPLVHGFCAMVDRQVFDLVGGLDAEAFPEGYGEFQDLSIRLRQQGKICLVASDCLVWHARGASISARRRGALSERARGVLYRKYSALNYLFIEMEACANEALDTLRDRLEPCLRGIGKQP
;
A
#
# COMPACT_ATOMS: atom_id res chain seq x y z
N MET A 1 10.82 -12.23 2.47
CA MET A 1 10.57 -10.80 2.74
C MET A 1 11.91 -10.11 2.96
N ARG A 2 12.34 -9.20 2.08
CA ARG A 2 13.46 -8.30 2.42
C ARG A 2 12.88 -7.28 3.42
N PRO A 3 13.44 -7.11 4.63
CA PRO A 3 13.03 -5.99 5.46
C PRO A 3 13.60 -4.73 4.81
N ARG A 4 12.80 -4.03 3.99
CA ARG A 4 13.06 -2.62 3.69
C ARG A 4 12.63 -1.84 4.92
N CYS A 5 13.51 -1.81 5.92
CA CYS A 5 13.41 -0.84 7.00
C CYS A 5 13.85 0.53 6.43
N GLU A 6 13.04 1.10 5.55
CA GLU A 6 13.06 2.54 5.26
C GLU A 6 12.18 3.21 6.31
N VAL A 7 12.64 3.18 7.57
CA VAL A 7 12.13 4.14 8.55
C VAL A 7 12.74 5.48 8.15
N ALA A 8 11.86 6.31 7.58
CA ALA A 8 11.94 7.73 7.36
C ALA A 8 13.20 8.43 7.92
N GLU A 9 13.85 9.19 7.05
CA GLU A 9 14.77 10.30 7.34
C GLU A 9 14.52 10.93 8.72
N ARG A 10 15.14 10.37 9.75
CA ARG A 10 15.39 11.04 11.02
C ARG A 10 16.89 11.21 11.12
N ARG A 11 17.27 12.47 11.30
CA ARG A 11 18.65 12.97 11.48
C ARG A 11 19.51 11.99 12.29
N PRO A 12 20.81 11.86 12.00
CA PRO A 12 21.72 10.98 12.73
C PRO A 12 21.81 11.45 14.19
N GLY A 13 20.96 10.90 15.04
CA GLY A 13 20.76 11.39 16.41
C GLY A 13 20.46 10.31 17.43
N GLY A 14 20.18 9.08 17.03
CA GLY A 14 19.88 7.98 17.93
C GLY A 14 20.54 6.71 17.47
N GLN A 15 21.83 6.55 17.80
CA GLN A 15 22.55 5.28 18.03
C GLN A 15 24.07 5.45 18.14
N ALA A 16 24.62 6.65 17.92
CA ALA A 16 26.07 6.91 18.06
C ALA A 16 26.54 7.27 19.50
N ARG A 17 25.71 7.06 20.54
CA ARG A 17 26.03 7.53 21.90
C ARG A 17 26.68 6.50 22.82
N GLU A 18 26.57 5.20 22.56
CA GLU A 18 26.94 4.16 23.54
C GLU A 18 28.19 3.33 23.17
N GLY A 19 28.93 3.69 22.11
CA GLY A 19 30.13 2.95 21.68
C GLY A 19 31.48 3.55 22.07
N PHE A 20 31.52 4.62 22.88
CA PHE A 20 32.75 5.39 23.15
C PHE A 20 33.15 5.36 24.63
N GLU A 21 33.23 4.17 25.23
CA GLU A 21 34.12 4.02 26.39
C GLU A 21 35.52 3.70 25.88
N VAL A 22 36.24 4.74 25.46
CA VAL A 22 37.70 4.65 25.31
C VAL A 22 38.28 4.57 26.72
N ARG A 23 38.44 3.35 27.23
CA ARG A 23 39.47 3.09 28.23
C ARG A 23 40.79 2.96 27.48
N ASP A 24 41.38 4.09 27.12
CA ASP A 24 42.78 4.10 26.75
C ASP A 24 43.43 5.45 27.10
N GLU A 25 44.52 5.36 27.85
CA GLU A 25 45.28 6.46 28.43
C GLU A 25 46.03 7.20 27.31
N GLY A 26 45.34 8.08 26.57
CA GLY A 26 46.00 8.92 25.56
C GLY A 26 45.12 9.69 24.57
N SER A 27 43.80 9.54 24.56
CA SER A 27 42.97 10.31 23.61
C SER A 27 42.83 11.78 24.04
N ASP A 28 43.22 12.71 23.17
CA ASP A 28 43.13 14.15 23.41
C ASP A 28 41.66 14.56 23.60
N HIS A 29 41.37 15.28 24.70
CA HIS A 29 40.01 15.59 25.15
C HIS A 29 39.17 16.33 24.08
N GLU A 30 39.80 16.96 23.09
CA GLU A 30 39.15 17.71 22.01
C GLU A 30 38.28 16.84 21.08
N VAL A 31 38.79 15.68 20.61
CA VAL A 31 38.05 14.84 19.65
C VAL A 31 36.81 14.25 20.31
N SER A 32 36.96 13.71 21.51
CA SER A 32 35.87 13.17 22.32
C SER A 32 34.83 14.26 22.66
N ALA A 33 35.28 15.46 23.06
CA ALA A 33 34.37 16.57 23.34
C ALA A 33 33.54 16.96 22.12
N LEU A 34 34.16 17.08 20.93
CA LEU A 34 33.46 17.41 19.69
C LEU A 34 32.50 16.31 19.25
N TRP A 35 32.87 15.04 19.45
CA TRP A 35 32.01 13.88 19.21
C TRP A 35 30.75 13.91 20.08
N HIS A 36 30.89 14.07 21.40
CA HIS A 36 29.76 14.12 22.32
C HIS A 36 28.86 15.35 22.09
N GLN A 37 29.42 16.45 21.57
CA GLN A 37 28.66 17.63 21.12
C GLN A 37 27.97 17.44 19.76
N GLY A 38 28.14 16.31 19.08
CA GLY A 38 27.59 16.05 17.74
C GLY A 38 28.26 16.88 16.62
N ARG A 39 29.43 17.47 16.87
CA ARG A 39 30.18 18.28 15.92
C ARG A 39 31.11 17.41 15.07
N PHE A 40 30.53 16.46 14.34
CA PHE A 40 31.28 15.39 13.65
C PHE A 40 32.33 15.86 12.64
N PHE A 41 32.06 16.92 11.85
CA PHE A 41 33.08 17.49 10.95
C PHE A 41 34.24 18.13 11.72
N GLY A 42 33.95 18.75 12.87
CA GLY A 42 34.98 19.29 13.77
C GLY A 42 35.80 18.18 14.41
N ALA A 43 35.14 17.12 14.87
CA ALA A 43 35.78 15.92 15.42
C ALA A 43 36.68 15.25 14.38
N LEU A 44 36.23 15.13 13.13
CA LEU A 44 37.03 14.59 12.02
C LEU A 44 38.29 15.43 11.78
N ALA A 45 38.15 16.75 11.70
CA ALA A 45 39.29 17.65 11.51
C ALA A 45 40.28 17.59 12.68
N ALA A 46 39.78 17.47 13.92
CA ALA A 46 40.62 17.30 15.10
C ALA A 46 41.35 15.94 15.09
N ALA A 47 40.66 14.85 14.78
CA ALA A 47 41.23 13.51 14.69
C ALA A 47 42.32 13.42 13.61
N THR A 48 42.11 14.02 12.43
CA THR A 48 43.14 14.06 11.37
C THR A 48 44.36 14.90 11.78
N ARG A 49 44.16 16.04 12.47
CA ARG A 49 45.30 16.83 13.00
C ARG A 49 46.07 16.05 14.07
N GLN A 50 45.37 15.35 14.93
CA GLN A 50 45.96 14.53 15.97
C GLN A 50 46.79 13.40 15.35
N GLN A 51 46.23 12.66 14.39
CA GLN A 51 46.97 11.63 13.64
C GLN A 51 48.23 12.19 12.95
N ALA A 52 48.16 13.38 12.37
CA ALA A 52 49.32 14.02 11.75
C ALA A 52 50.42 14.41 12.75
N ARG A 53 50.07 14.67 14.02
CA ARG A 53 51.01 15.01 15.09
C ARG A 53 51.61 13.77 15.76
N ASP A 54 50.75 12.82 16.08
CA ASP A 54 51.07 11.67 16.93
C ASP A 54 51.52 10.44 16.11
N GLY A 55 51.33 10.50 14.78
CA GLY A 55 51.66 9.44 13.84
C GLY A 55 50.49 8.51 13.56
N GLU A 56 50.62 7.74 12.47
CA GLU A 56 49.61 6.75 12.07
C GLU A 56 49.74 5.46 12.89
N ASN A 57 48.64 5.04 13.49
CA ASN A 57 48.48 3.78 14.20
C ASN A 57 47.03 3.27 14.10
N TYR A 58 46.74 2.07 14.63
CA TYR A 58 45.39 1.50 14.61
C TYR A 58 44.34 2.47 15.19
N ALA A 59 44.58 2.99 16.41
CA ALA A 59 43.62 3.81 17.12
C ALA A 59 43.26 5.11 16.37
N SER A 60 44.24 5.76 15.75
CA SER A 60 44.06 6.98 14.96
C SER A 60 43.18 6.74 13.71
N HIS A 61 43.46 5.68 12.95
CA HIS A 61 42.68 5.31 11.77
C HIS A 61 41.28 4.81 12.14
N ALA A 62 41.15 4.00 13.19
CA ALA A 62 39.87 3.53 13.71
C ALA A 62 38.98 4.69 14.19
N MET A 63 39.57 5.69 14.87
CA MET A 63 38.84 6.88 15.31
C MET A 63 38.30 7.70 14.12
N ILE A 64 39.13 7.94 13.11
CA ILE A 64 38.71 8.61 11.88
C ILE A 64 37.59 7.82 11.19
N ALA A 65 37.74 6.50 11.08
CA ALA A 65 36.76 5.63 10.44
C ALA A 65 35.40 5.65 11.16
N LYS A 66 35.38 5.62 12.50
CA LYS A 66 34.15 5.78 13.31
C LYS A 66 33.45 7.11 13.01
N ILE A 67 34.22 8.19 12.89
CA ILE A 67 33.67 9.52 12.58
C ILE A 67 33.11 9.59 11.17
N GLU A 68 33.82 9.00 10.20
CA GLU A 68 33.36 8.93 8.81
C GLU A 68 32.10 8.07 8.65
N SER A 69 32.00 6.95 9.38
CA SER A 69 30.78 6.14 9.44
C SER A 69 29.59 6.94 10.00
N ALA A 70 29.79 7.68 11.10
CA ALA A 70 28.74 8.52 11.68
C ALA A 70 28.30 9.68 10.75
N LEU A 71 29.21 10.16 9.89
CA LEU A 71 28.92 11.15 8.86
C LEU A 71 28.27 10.54 7.59
N GLY A 72 28.11 9.22 7.51
CA GLY A 72 27.61 8.53 6.32
C GLY A 72 28.62 8.48 5.17
N LEU A 73 29.90 8.78 5.41
CA LEU A 73 30.98 8.77 4.42
C LEU A 73 31.50 7.34 4.18
N ARG A 74 30.61 6.44 3.74
CA ARG A 74 30.83 4.97 3.66
C ARG A 74 32.15 4.56 3.01
N VAL A 75 32.44 5.08 1.82
CA VAL A 75 33.66 4.74 1.07
C VAL A 75 34.91 5.16 1.83
N ARG A 76 34.88 6.35 2.45
CA ARG A 76 36.02 6.83 3.25
C ARG A 76 36.18 6.01 4.51
N ALA A 77 35.09 5.74 5.22
CA ALA A 77 35.09 4.90 6.41
C ALA A 77 35.67 3.51 6.12
N ALA A 78 35.30 2.89 4.99
CA ALA A 78 35.86 1.60 4.57
C ALA A 78 37.37 1.67 4.34
N VAL A 79 37.87 2.73 3.68
CA VAL A 79 39.31 2.95 3.47
C VAL A 79 40.04 3.18 4.79
N SER A 80 39.47 3.97 5.69
CA SER A 80 40.05 4.25 7.01
C SER A 80 40.09 3.00 7.89
N TRP A 81 39.04 2.17 7.88
CA TRP A 81 39.04 0.86 8.56
C TRP A 81 40.05 -0.12 7.96
N ALA A 82 40.13 -0.21 6.64
CA ALA A 82 41.15 -1.02 5.98
C ALA A 82 42.58 -0.54 6.31
N SER A 83 42.77 0.77 6.42
CA SER A 83 44.04 1.38 6.82
C SER A 83 44.38 1.05 8.28
N ALA A 84 43.40 1.09 9.19
CA ALA A 84 43.57 0.66 10.58
C ALA A 84 44.04 -0.80 10.66
N MET A 85 43.44 -1.70 9.89
CA MET A 85 43.81 -3.12 9.87
C MET A 85 45.22 -3.40 9.38
N ARG A 86 45.85 -2.50 8.61
CA ARG A 86 47.27 -2.63 8.24
C ARG A 86 48.22 -2.51 9.43
N PHE A 87 47.78 -1.86 10.52
CA PHE A 87 48.55 -1.70 11.75
C PHE A 87 48.24 -2.79 12.76
N ALA A 88 46.99 -3.28 12.83
CA ALA A 88 46.59 -4.38 13.71
C ALA A 88 45.43 -5.17 13.07
N GLU A 89 45.75 -6.35 12.54
CA GLU A 89 44.77 -7.24 11.89
C GLU A 89 43.92 -8.04 12.89
N ASP A 90 44.39 -8.13 14.13
CA ASP A 90 43.81 -8.91 15.24
C ASP A 90 42.72 -8.17 16.02
N GLN A 91 42.23 -7.03 15.51
CA GLN A 91 41.22 -6.21 16.18
C GLN A 91 39.81 -6.56 15.69
N PRO A 92 38.96 -7.21 16.52
CA PRO A 92 37.64 -7.67 16.09
C PRO A 92 36.67 -6.52 15.73
N GLU A 93 36.87 -5.33 16.30
CA GLU A 93 36.06 -4.14 16.01
C GLU A 93 36.13 -3.72 14.53
N ALA A 94 37.33 -3.75 13.92
CA ALA A 94 37.51 -3.34 12.54
C ALA A 94 36.79 -4.29 11.56
N HIS A 95 36.82 -5.59 11.85
CA HIS A 95 36.08 -6.60 11.08
C HIS A 95 34.57 -6.38 11.18
N VAL A 96 34.03 -6.08 12.37
CA VAL A 96 32.61 -5.75 12.51
C VAL A 96 32.24 -4.49 11.74
N ALA A 97 33.03 -3.42 11.84
CA ALA A 97 32.72 -2.17 11.17
C ALA A 97 32.73 -2.30 9.63
N LEU A 98 33.72 -3.00 9.06
CA LEU A 98 33.74 -3.33 7.63
C LEU A 98 32.57 -4.26 7.25
N GLY A 99 32.21 -5.19 8.12
CA GLY A 99 31.05 -6.06 7.92
C GLY A 99 29.74 -5.28 7.86
N SER A 100 29.57 -4.27 8.72
CA SER A 100 28.39 -3.39 8.70
C SER A 100 28.31 -2.57 7.42
N LEU A 101 29.44 -2.03 6.95
CA LEU A 101 29.49 -1.33 5.66
C LEU A 101 29.13 -2.27 4.49
N ALA A 102 29.68 -3.49 4.47
CA ALA A 102 29.33 -4.50 3.45
C ALA A 102 27.84 -4.90 3.52
N PHE A 103 27.26 -4.97 4.72
CA PHE A 103 25.84 -5.26 4.91
C PHE A 103 24.96 -4.14 4.36
N GLU A 104 25.31 -2.87 4.62
CA GLU A 104 24.63 -1.69 4.07
C GLU A 104 24.71 -1.61 2.54
N GLU A 105 25.80 -2.10 1.95
CA GLU A 105 25.97 -2.26 0.49
C GLU A 105 25.16 -3.43 -0.08
N GLY A 106 24.50 -4.23 0.77
CA GLY A 106 23.73 -5.40 0.38
C GLY A 106 24.56 -6.67 0.17
N ASN A 107 25.87 -6.63 0.43
CA ASN A 107 26.75 -7.79 0.37
C ASN A 107 26.74 -8.58 1.70
N VAL A 108 25.60 -9.23 1.96
CA VAL A 108 25.36 -9.96 3.21
C VAL A 108 26.33 -11.13 3.40
N ALA A 109 26.77 -11.77 2.31
CA ALA A 109 27.74 -12.86 2.37
C ALA A 109 29.09 -12.37 2.93
N ARG A 110 29.61 -11.26 2.38
CA ARG A 110 30.84 -10.64 2.87
C ARG A 110 30.70 -10.13 4.29
N ALA A 111 29.54 -9.55 4.63
CA ALA A 111 29.27 -9.11 6.00
C ALA A 111 29.37 -10.27 7.00
N LYS A 112 28.73 -11.41 6.72
CA LYS A 112 28.80 -12.61 7.58
C LYS A 112 30.23 -13.15 7.73
N GLU A 113 31.01 -13.16 6.65
CA GLU A 113 32.42 -13.57 6.70
C GLU A 113 33.22 -12.67 7.64
N LEU A 114 33.10 -11.35 7.49
CA LEU A 114 33.80 -10.37 8.32
C LEU A 114 33.39 -10.47 9.80
N TYR A 115 32.10 -10.62 10.09
CA TYR A 115 31.67 -10.87 11.47
C TYR A 115 32.18 -12.21 12.02
N GLY A 116 32.28 -13.24 11.19
CA GLY A 116 32.88 -14.54 11.56
C GLY A 116 34.38 -14.42 11.87
N ASN A 117 35.12 -13.57 11.15
CA ASN A 117 36.52 -13.27 11.47
C ASN A 117 36.64 -12.59 12.84
N ALA A 118 35.76 -11.63 13.15
CA ALA A 118 35.73 -11.00 14.46
C ALA A 118 35.50 -12.02 15.60
N LEU A 119 34.61 -12.99 15.41
CA LEU A 119 34.40 -14.07 16.38
C LEU A 119 35.54 -15.09 16.44
N SER A 120 36.30 -15.25 15.35
CA SER A 120 37.49 -16.12 15.36
C SER A 120 38.60 -15.51 16.20
N LEU A 121 38.68 -14.18 16.26
CA LEU A 121 39.59 -13.43 17.12
C LEU A 121 39.09 -13.37 18.57
N SER A 122 37.79 -13.14 18.75
CA SER A 122 37.15 -13.04 20.06
C SER A 122 35.76 -13.70 20.06
N PRO A 123 35.64 -14.97 20.51
CA PRO A 123 34.39 -15.75 20.40
C PRO A 123 33.17 -15.17 21.10
N GLU A 124 33.37 -14.34 22.13
CA GLU A 124 32.31 -13.71 22.93
C GLU A 124 32.11 -12.23 22.58
N PHE A 125 32.64 -11.76 21.44
CA PHE A 125 32.52 -10.38 21.01
C PHE A 125 31.07 -10.02 20.63
N VAL A 126 30.36 -9.40 21.57
CA VAL A 126 28.94 -9.07 21.48
C VAL A 126 28.55 -8.33 20.19
N PRO A 127 29.27 -7.29 19.72
CA PRO A 127 28.91 -6.60 18.48
C PRO A 127 28.89 -7.52 17.25
N ALA A 128 29.81 -8.48 17.16
CA ALA A 128 29.82 -9.46 16.07
C ALA A 128 28.68 -10.47 16.20
N LEU A 129 28.38 -10.95 17.41
CA LEU A 129 27.25 -11.86 17.67
C LEU A 129 25.92 -11.23 17.26
N VAL A 130 25.66 -9.98 17.67
CA VAL A 130 24.44 -9.25 17.30
C VAL A 130 24.38 -9.02 15.78
N SER A 131 25.48 -8.56 15.17
CA SER A 131 25.52 -8.28 13.74
C SER A 131 25.34 -9.54 12.88
N LEU A 132 25.87 -10.69 13.31
CA LEU A 132 25.59 -11.99 12.68
C LEU A 132 24.14 -12.39 12.84
N SER A 133 23.54 -12.17 14.01
CA SER A 133 22.13 -12.45 14.23
C SER A 133 21.24 -11.65 13.27
N VAL A 134 21.49 -10.35 13.13
CA VAL A 134 20.80 -9.48 12.16
C VAL A 134 21.00 -9.96 10.72
N ALA A 135 22.24 -10.29 10.34
CA ALA A 135 22.53 -10.79 9.00
C ALA A 135 21.84 -12.14 8.71
N CYS A 136 21.72 -13.01 9.72
CA CYS A 136 20.99 -14.27 9.62
C CYS A 136 19.48 -14.07 9.50
N LEU A 137 18.89 -13.13 10.26
CA LEU A 137 17.49 -12.73 10.07
C LEU A 137 17.23 -12.25 8.64
N HIS A 138 18.11 -11.42 8.09
CA HIS A 138 17.98 -10.92 6.72
C HIS A 138 18.01 -12.05 5.66
N THR A 139 18.75 -13.13 5.92
CA THR A 139 18.78 -14.32 5.05
C THR A 139 17.73 -15.38 5.41
N ASN A 140 16.82 -15.11 6.34
CA ASN A 140 15.84 -16.06 6.90
C ASN A 140 16.47 -17.32 7.52
N ASP A 141 17.71 -17.24 8.02
CA ASP A 141 18.37 -18.30 8.78
C ASP A 141 18.06 -18.09 10.28
N PHE A 142 16.83 -18.40 10.65
CA PHE A 142 16.31 -18.10 11.99
C PHE A 142 17.01 -18.93 13.08
N ASP A 143 17.46 -20.15 12.76
CA ASP A 143 18.21 -21.00 13.68
C ASP A 143 19.60 -20.44 14.01
N ALA A 144 20.33 -19.93 13.02
CA ALA A 144 21.57 -19.21 13.30
C ALA A 144 21.31 -17.90 14.05
N ALA A 145 20.27 -17.15 13.65
CA ALA A 145 19.93 -15.88 14.29
C ALA A 145 19.68 -16.03 15.79
N ARG A 146 18.83 -16.98 16.20
CA ARG A 146 18.53 -17.23 17.62
C ARG A 146 19.74 -17.73 18.41
N ARG A 147 20.63 -18.52 17.79
CA ARG A 147 21.87 -18.99 18.44
C ARG A 147 22.84 -17.85 18.73
N TYR A 148 23.08 -16.97 17.75
CA TYR A 148 23.96 -15.82 17.95
C TYR A 148 23.37 -14.81 18.95
N ALA A 149 22.07 -14.50 18.83
CA ALA A 149 21.40 -13.61 19.79
C ALA A 149 21.42 -14.18 21.22
N SER A 150 21.14 -15.47 21.39
CA SER A 150 21.24 -16.13 22.69
C SER A 150 22.66 -16.14 23.24
N SER A 151 23.68 -16.19 22.37
CA SER A 151 25.09 -16.11 22.78
C SER A 151 25.45 -14.72 23.25
N ALA A 152 25.00 -13.67 22.55
CA ALA A 152 25.16 -12.29 23.00
C ALA A 152 24.50 -12.07 24.37
N LEU A 153 23.29 -12.61 24.58
CA LEU A 153 22.57 -12.50 25.85
C LEU A 153 23.17 -13.30 27.01
N ARG A 154 24.01 -14.32 26.74
CA ARG A 154 24.79 -14.99 27.81
C ARG A 154 25.92 -14.11 28.31
N VAL A 155 26.55 -13.35 27.41
CA VAL A 155 27.65 -12.43 27.74
C VAL A 155 27.11 -11.14 28.38
N GLN A 156 26.07 -10.56 27.78
CA GLN A 156 25.41 -9.35 28.26
C GLN A 156 23.89 -9.58 28.38
N PRO A 157 23.41 -10.04 29.55
CA PRO A 157 22.00 -10.22 29.80
C PRO A 157 21.21 -8.91 29.66
N GLY A 158 20.04 -8.97 29.02
CA GLY A 158 19.16 -7.81 28.87
C GLY A 158 19.54 -6.85 27.74
N LEU A 159 20.53 -7.16 26.91
CA LEU A 159 20.90 -6.35 25.74
C LEU A 159 19.71 -6.22 24.76
N PRO A 160 19.12 -5.03 24.57
CA PRO A 160 17.88 -4.87 23.78
C PRO A 160 18.02 -5.30 22.32
N GLU A 161 19.14 -5.00 21.66
CA GLU A 161 19.39 -5.41 20.27
C GLU A 161 19.35 -6.94 20.12
N ALA A 162 19.96 -7.65 21.07
CA ALA A 162 20.00 -9.11 21.05
C ALA A 162 18.65 -9.71 21.42
N LEU A 163 17.92 -9.12 22.37
CA LEU A 163 16.54 -9.51 22.69
C LEU A 163 15.63 -9.36 21.47
N LEU A 164 15.70 -8.23 20.76
CA LEU A 164 14.90 -8.00 19.55
C LEU A 164 15.22 -9.00 18.44
N CYS A 165 16.51 -9.30 18.23
CA CYS A 165 16.91 -10.30 17.23
C CYS A 165 16.44 -11.71 17.60
N ARG A 166 16.56 -12.09 18.89
CA ARG A 166 16.07 -13.38 19.36
C ARG A 166 14.56 -13.46 19.23
N ALA A 167 13.82 -12.47 19.71
CA ALA A 167 12.37 -12.43 19.62
C ALA A 167 11.87 -12.61 18.18
N ARG A 168 12.47 -11.93 17.20
CA ARG A 168 12.17 -12.11 15.76
C ARG A 168 12.41 -13.55 15.29
N ALA A 169 13.55 -14.12 15.65
CA ALA A 169 13.90 -15.48 15.27
C ALA A 169 12.98 -16.51 15.95
N GLU A 170 12.65 -16.33 17.23
CA GLU A 170 11.79 -17.23 17.98
C GLU A 170 10.33 -17.18 17.49
N VAL A 171 9.81 -16.00 17.13
CA VAL A 171 8.53 -15.89 16.43
C VAL A 171 8.60 -16.66 15.10
N ALA A 172 9.64 -16.47 14.29
CA ALA A 172 9.75 -17.20 13.02
C ALA A 172 9.89 -18.72 13.19
N CYS A 173 10.50 -19.18 14.29
CA CYS A 173 10.64 -20.59 14.65
C CYS A 173 9.42 -21.19 15.38
N GLY A 174 8.40 -20.39 15.73
CA GLY A 174 7.23 -20.84 16.49
C GLY A 174 7.45 -21.02 18.01
N ASN A 175 8.56 -20.53 18.56
CA ASN A 175 8.88 -20.60 19.99
C ASN A 175 8.24 -19.41 20.75
N LEU A 176 6.92 -19.36 20.74
CA LEU A 176 6.13 -18.17 21.09
C LEU A 176 6.32 -17.68 22.54
N ASN A 177 6.53 -18.58 23.50
CA ASN A 177 6.69 -18.21 24.91
C ASN A 177 8.00 -17.46 25.16
N LEU A 178 9.10 -17.88 24.52
CA LEU A 178 10.38 -17.19 24.67
C LEU A 178 10.34 -15.84 23.94
N ALA A 179 9.70 -15.78 22.77
CA ALA A 179 9.47 -14.53 22.07
C ALA A 179 8.68 -13.52 22.93
N GLU A 180 7.60 -13.97 23.60
CA GLU A 180 6.81 -13.10 24.48
C GLU A 180 7.62 -12.55 25.66
N MET A 181 8.47 -13.38 26.28
CA MET A 181 9.35 -12.93 27.36
C MET A 181 10.30 -11.80 26.89
N ASP A 182 10.89 -11.96 25.70
CA ASP A 182 11.80 -10.97 25.13
C ASP A 182 11.05 -9.69 24.74
N ILE A 183 9.88 -9.81 24.10
CA ILE A 183 9.01 -8.68 23.75
C ILE A 183 8.61 -7.90 24.99
N THR A 184 8.16 -8.58 26.05
CA THR A 184 7.76 -7.95 27.31
C THR A 184 8.91 -7.15 27.92
N ARG A 185 10.13 -7.69 27.85
CA ARG A 185 11.31 -6.99 28.33
C ARG A 185 11.60 -5.74 27.50
N LEU A 186 11.53 -5.83 26.17
CA LEU A 186 11.74 -4.71 25.26
C LEU A 186 10.69 -3.59 25.46
N GLN A 187 9.44 -3.95 25.74
CA GLN A 187 8.38 -3.00 26.08
C GLN A 187 8.69 -2.25 27.38
N GLN A 188 9.13 -2.96 28.43
CA GLN A 188 9.51 -2.35 29.72
C GLN A 188 10.66 -1.34 29.55
N ASP A 189 11.62 -1.67 28.69
CA ASP A 189 12.77 -0.82 28.40
C ASP A 189 12.44 0.27 27.35
N ASN A 190 11.21 0.32 26.84
CA ASN A 190 10.74 1.22 25.78
C ASN A 190 11.67 1.24 24.54
N TYR A 191 12.24 0.09 24.22
CA TYR A 191 13.21 -0.04 23.13
C TYR A 191 12.49 -0.23 21.79
N ARG A 192 12.62 0.74 20.88
CA ARG A 192 12.03 0.71 19.52
C ARG A 192 10.55 0.26 19.54
N PRO A 193 9.66 1.00 20.23
CA PRO A 193 8.30 0.56 20.52
C PRO A 193 7.53 0.12 19.27
N ASP A 194 7.66 0.82 18.15
CA ASP A 194 6.94 0.46 16.91
C ASP A 194 7.38 -0.89 16.31
N GLU A 195 8.69 -1.19 16.36
CA GLU A 195 9.22 -2.49 15.88
C GLU A 195 8.78 -3.64 16.80
N VAL A 196 8.72 -3.38 18.11
CA VAL A 196 8.25 -4.35 19.11
C VAL A 196 6.76 -4.61 18.94
N ARG A 197 5.95 -3.57 18.71
CA ARG A 197 4.52 -3.72 18.41
C ARG A 197 4.24 -4.50 17.12
N LEU A 198 5.04 -4.34 16.07
CA LEU A 198 4.92 -5.19 14.88
C LEU A 198 5.22 -6.67 15.21
N LEU A 199 6.17 -6.92 16.10
CA LEU A 199 6.50 -8.28 16.53
C LEU A 199 5.40 -8.88 17.41
N GLU A 200 4.75 -8.08 18.25
CA GLU A 200 3.54 -8.47 19.00
C GLU A 200 2.42 -8.90 18.05
N CYS A 201 2.18 -8.15 16.97
CA CYS A 201 1.21 -8.54 15.95
C CYS A 201 1.52 -9.93 15.39
N ASP A 202 2.79 -10.21 15.07
CA ASP A 202 3.20 -11.51 14.55
C ASP A 202 3.12 -12.63 15.57
N LEU A 203 3.42 -12.34 16.84
CA LEU A 203 3.25 -13.27 17.96
C LEU A 203 1.77 -13.64 18.16
N SER A 204 0.88 -12.64 18.29
CA SER A 204 -0.55 -12.84 18.45
C SER A 204 -1.15 -13.62 17.28
N ARG A 205 -0.76 -13.28 16.04
CA ARG A 205 -1.20 -14.01 14.85
C ARG A 205 -0.81 -15.49 14.91
N GLN A 206 0.43 -15.81 15.31
CA GLN A 206 0.87 -17.21 15.41
C GLN A 206 0.23 -17.99 16.56
N ARG A 207 -0.21 -17.30 17.63
CA ARG A 207 -1.03 -17.91 18.69
C ARG A 207 -2.47 -18.16 18.28
N GLY A 208 -2.90 -17.58 17.15
CA GLY A 208 -4.29 -17.58 16.73
C GLY A 208 -5.12 -16.50 17.43
N ASP A 209 -4.50 -15.51 18.07
CA ASP A 209 -5.15 -14.32 18.67
C ASP A 209 -5.30 -13.22 17.61
N TYR A 210 -6.01 -13.56 16.53
CA TYR A 210 -6.09 -12.72 15.33
C TYR A 210 -6.70 -11.33 15.57
N GLU A 211 -7.66 -11.21 16.48
CA GLU A 211 -8.31 -9.96 16.85
C GLU A 211 -7.27 -8.97 17.41
N VAL A 212 -6.42 -9.44 18.31
CA VAL A 212 -5.32 -8.65 18.88
C VAL A 212 -4.35 -8.26 17.78
N ALA A 213 -3.97 -9.20 16.91
CA ALA A 213 -3.06 -8.93 15.81
C ALA A 213 -3.60 -7.84 14.86
N LEU A 214 -4.88 -7.90 14.50
CA LEU A 214 -5.53 -6.89 13.65
C LEU A 214 -5.62 -5.53 14.32
N CYS A 215 -6.01 -5.47 15.61
CA CYS A 215 -6.07 -4.21 16.35
C CYS A 215 -4.69 -3.56 16.45
N VAL A 216 -3.65 -4.31 16.81
CA VAL A 216 -2.27 -3.78 16.91
C VAL A 216 -1.76 -3.28 15.55
N ALA A 217 -1.97 -4.05 14.47
CA ALA A 217 -1.58 -3.64 13.13
C ALA A 217 -2.34 -2.39 12.65
N ALA A 218 -3.63 -2.28 12.98
CA ALA A 218 -4.44 -1.12 12.68
C ALA A 218 -3.98 0.14 13.44
N GLU A 219 -3.71 0.04 14.74
CA GLU A 219 -3.19 1.17 15.52
C GLU A 219 -1.85 1.70 15.00
N LEU A 220 -0.98 0.80 14.53
CA LEU A 220 0.26 1.18 13.86
C LEU A 220 -0.01 1.85 12.50
N CYS A 221 -1.03 1.42 11.76
CA CYS A 221 -1.46 2.10 10.53
C CYS A 221 -2.05 3.49 10.80
N ASP A 222 -2.81 3.68 11.89
CA ASP A 222 -3.33 4.99 12.31
C ASP A 222 -2.18 5.95 12.66
N SER A 223 -1.17 5.44 13.38
CA SER A 223 0.01 6.21 13.78
C SER A 223 0.93 6.52 12.60
N TYR A 224 1.07 5.57 11.66
CA TYR A 224 1.97 5.65 10.52
C TYR A 224 1.26 5.29 9.20
N PRO A 225 0.39 6.18 8.66
CA PRO A 225 -0.42 5.86 7.48
C PRO A 225 0.37 5.60 6.19
N ALA A 226 1.65 5.97 6.14
CA ALA A 226 2.55 5.72 5.02
C ALA A 226 3.23 4.34 5.09
N ALA A 227 3.35 3.76 6.29
CA ALA A 227 4.13 2.55 6.52
C ALA A 227 3.49 1.32 5.84
N GLN A 228 4.33 0.49 5.21
CA GLN A 228 3.89 -0.72 4.50
C GLN A 228 3.91 -1.97 5.38
N ASP A 229 4.83 -2.03 6.34
CA ASP A 229 4.96 -3.17 7.26
C ASP A 229 3.67 -3.43 8.08
N PRO A 230 3.08 -2.45 8.79
CA PRO A 230 1.83 -2.68 9.53
C PRO A 230 0.65 -2.97 8.60
N LEU A 231 0.61 -2.36 7.40
CA LEU A 231 -0.42 -2.67 6.40
C LEU A 231 -0.33 -4.14 5.96
N THR A 232 0.87 -4.62 5.68
CA THR A 232 1.12 -6.00 5.26
C THR A 232 0.80 -6.98 6.40
N ALA A 233 1.16 -6.63 7.64
CA ALA A 233 0.78 -7.39 8.83
C ALA A 233 -0.74 -7.51 8.99
N PHE A 234 -1.47 -6.40 8.83
CA PHE A 234 -2.94 -6.39 8.86
C PHE A 234 -3.54 -7.29 7.77
N ARG A 235 -3.11 -7.12 6.51
CA ARG A 235 -3.62 -7.91 5.36
C ARG A 235 -3.39 -9.41 5.55
N ARG A 236 -2.20 -9.79 6.02
CA ARG A 236 -1.86 -11.19 6.32
C ARG A 236 -2.73 -11.72 7.47
N GLY A 237 -2.81 -10.98 8.57
CA GLY A 237 -3.63 -11.34 9.72
C GLY A 237 -5.11 -11.53 9.36
N PHE A 238 -5.65 -10.65 8.51
CA PHE A 238 -7.05 -10.71 8.07
C PHE A 238 -7.34 -12.00 7.28
N LEU A 239 -6.51 -12.31 6.29
CA LEU A 239 -6.69 -13.50 5.45
C LEU A 239 -6.56 -14.79 6.26
N GLU A 240 -5.60 -14.84 7.18
CA GLU A 240 -5.41 -15.98 8.08
C GLU A 240 -6.58 -16.12 9.07
N PHE A 241 -7.03 -15.03 9.68
CA PHE A 241 -8.16 -15.04 10.62
C PHE A 241 -9.41 -15.60 9.97
N ARG A 242 -9.77 -15.05 8.81
CA ARG A 242 -10.95 -15.45 8.05
C ARG A 242 -10.93 -16.94 7.72
N LYS A 243 -9.76 -17.47 7.37
CA LYS A 243 -9.59 -18.89 7.01
C LYS A 243 -9.56 -19.80 8.23
N ALA A 244 -8.88 -19.40 9.30
CA ALA A 244 -8.62 -20.25 10.46
C ALA A 244 -9.79 -20.30 11.45
N ALA A 245 -10.55 -19.21 11.58
CA ALA A 245 -11.65 -19.09 12.54
C ALA A 245 -12.84 -18.28 11.95
N PRO A 246 -13.58 -18.83 10.97
CA PRO A 246 -14.61 -18.08 10.22
C PRO A 246 -15.79 -17.61 11.06
N ASP A 247 -16.21 -18.36 12.09
CA ASP A 247 -17.30 -17.95 12.99
C ASP A 247 -16.87 -16.75 13.83
N ARG A 248 -15.69 -16.83 14.44
CA ARG A 248 -15.10 -15.77 15.24
C ARG A 248 -14.77 -14.52 14.41
N PHE A 249 -14.39 -14.71 13.14
CA PHE A 249 -14.22 -13.62 12.18
C PHE A 249 -15.55 -12.88 11.92
N ARG A 250 -16.66 -13.60 11.78
CA ARG A 250 -18.00 -13.01 11.63
C ARG A 250 -18.43 -12.25 12.88
N ASP A 251 -18.26 -12.85 14.06
CA ASP A 251 -18.56 -12.19 15.34
C ASP A 251 -17.74 -10.91 15.51
N PHE A 252 -16.45 -10.94 15.14
CA PHE A 252 -15.58 -9.78 15.16
C PHE A 252 -16.03 -8.68 14.19
N ALA A 253 -16.40 -9.05 12.96
CA ALA A 253 -16.93 -8.12 11.97
C ALA A 253 -18.24 -7.45 12.43
N GLU A 254 -19.17 -8.24 12.98
CA GLU A 254 -20.43 -7.74 13.55
C GLU A 254 -20.18 -6.79 14.73
N ALA A 255 -19.20 -7.10 15.59
CA ALA A 255 -18.82 -6.24 16.71
C ALA A 255 -18.21 -4.89 16.28
N LEU A 256 -17.66 -4.80 15.06
CA LEU A 256 -17.22 -3.54 14.45
C LEU A 256 -18.39 -2.74 13.82
N GLU A 257 -19.63 -3.19 14.00
CA GLU A 257 -20.83 -2.66 13.32
C GLU A 257 -20.70 -2.70 11.78
N LEU A 258 -19.82 -3.58 11.28
CA LEU A 258 -19.65 -3.84 9.87
C LEU A 258 -20.58 -4.99 9.52
N VAL A 259 -21.60 -4.74 8.70
CA VAL A 259 -22.41 -5.82 8.14
C VAL A 259 -21.50 -6.60 7.18
N PRO A 260 -21.07 -7.83 7.54
CA PRO A 260 -20.16 -8.58 6.69
C PRO A 260 -20.85 -8.86 5.36
N ALA A 261 -20.12 -8.84 4.25
CA ALA A 261 -20.68 -9.35 3.00
C ALA A 261 -21.12 -10.83 3.22
N PRO A 262 -22.30 -11.26 2.73
CA PRO A 262 -22.74 -12.65 2.87
C PRO A 262 -21.65 -13.61 2.38
N MET A 263 -21.37 -14.65 3.16
CA MET A 263 -20.26 -15.60 2.93
C MET A 263 -20.57 -16.66 1.83
N SER A 264 -21.42 -16.37 0.85
CA SER A 264 -21.87 -17.36 -0.16
C SER A 264 -21.80 -16.86 -1.60
N ASN A 265 -22.09 -17.76 -2.54
CA ASN A 265 -22.25 -17.58 -4.00
C ASN A 265 -23.31 -16.54 -4.42
N ASP A 266 -23.49 -15.46 -3.66
CA ASP A 266 -24.56 -14.46 -3.74
C ASP A 266 -24.34 -13.53 -4.92
N ARG A 267 -24.37 -14.10 -6.12
CA ARG A 267 -24.78 -13.35 -7.29
C ARG A 267 -26.25 -13.01 -7.10
N LEU A 268 -26.55 -11.72 -7.06
CA LEU A 268 -27.95 -11.29 -7.06
C LEU A 268 -28.50 -11.48 -8.48
N GLU A 269 -29.56 -12.29 -8.59
CA GLU A 269 -30.34 -12.40 -9.82
C GLU A 269 -31.27 -11.20 -9.97
N LEU A 270 -31.64 -10.87 -11.21
CA LEU A 270 -32.64 -9.84 -11.48
C LEU A 270 -34.01 -10.31 -11.00
N ASN A 271 -34.67 -9.54 -10.14
CA ASN A 271 -35.97 -9.89 -9.60
C ASN A 271 -37.09 -9.53 -10.59
N ILE A 272 -37.23 -10.30 -11.66
CA ILE A 272 -38.20 -10.02 -12.74
C ILE A 272 -39.49 -10.80 -12.51
N SER A 273 -40.58 -10.12 -12.15
CA SER A 273 -41.92 -10.70 -12.28
C SER A 273 -42.26 -10.95 -13.77
N PRO A 274 -42.71 -12.16 -14.18
CA PRO A 274 -42.89 -12.52 -15.60
C PRO A 274 -43.91 -11.66 -16.39
N SER A 275 -44.76 -10.90 -15.70
CA SER A 275 -45.89 -10.15 -16.27
C SER A 275 -45.59 -8.68 -16.58
N GLY A 276 -44.38 -8.18 -16.33
CA GLY A 276 -44.07 -6.74 -16.37
C GLY A 276 -43.07 -6.26 -17.44
N ILE A 277 -42.73 -7.08 -18.44
CA ILE A 277 -41.74 -6.70 -19.46
C ILE A 277 -42.34 -5.69 -20.45
N ASN A 278 -42.41 -4.43 -20.03
CA ASN A 278 -42.48 -3.28 -20.94
C ASN A 278 -41.05 -2.71 -21.08
N ARG A 279 -40.14 -3.50 -21.67
CA ARG A 279 -38.66 -3.35 -21.65
C ARG A 279 -38.07 -2.05 -22.25
N ARG A 280 -38.88 -1.06 -22.65
CA ARG A 280 -38.41 0.17 -23.29
C ARG A 280 -39.04 1.47 -22.78
N ALA A 281 -40.27 1.44 -22.26
CA ALA A 281 -41.04 2.67 -22.01
C ALA A 281 -40.60 3.47 -20.77
N GLY A 282 -39.81 2.88 -19.87
CA GLY A 282 -39.34 3.53 -18.64
C GLY A 282 -37.83 3.74 -18.53
N ARG A 283 -37.04 3.37 -19.55
CA ARG A 283 -35.55 3.35 -19.47
C ARG A 283 -34.88 4.55 -20.14
N VAL A 284 -35.64 5.33 -20.91
CA VAL A 284 -35.12 6.42 -21.76
C VAL A 284 -34.71 7.61 -20.91
N GLY A 285 -33.51 8.14 -21.15
CA GLY A 285 -33.03 9.39 -20.56
C GLY A 285 -32.94 9.36 -19.03
N GLN A 286 -32.58 8.21 -18.45
CA GLN A 286 -32.50 8.05 -16.99
C GLN A 286 -31.10 8.27 -16.41
N VAL A 287 -30.07 8.36 -17.24
CA VAL A 287 -28.69 8.45 -16.76
C VAL A 287 -27.93 9.61 -17.38
N ASP A 288 -27.32 10.45 -16.53
CA ASP A 288 -26.30 11.42 -16.96
C ASP A 288 -24.90 10.79 -16.84
N VAL A 289 -24.12 10.81 -17.91
CA VAL A 289 -22.71 10.37 -17.89
C VAL A 289 -21.83 11.58 -17.70
N ILE A 290 -21.11 11.67 -16.59
CA ILE A 290 -20.25 12.80 -16.25
C ILE A 290 -18.80 12.38 -16.43
N VAL A 291 -18.06 13.12 -17.28
CA VAL A 291 -16.68 12.82 -17.64
C VAL A 291 -15.79 14.02 -17.30
N PRO A 292 -15.11 14.01 -16.14
CA PRO A 292 -14.05 14.97 -15.85
C PRO A 292 -12.83 14.72 -16.75
N VAL A 293 -12.31 15.78 -17.38
CA VAL A 293 -11.23 15.71 -18.36
C VAL A 293 -10.10 16.67 -17.97
N HIS A 294 -8.86 16.16 -17.98
CA HIS A 294 -7.65 16.98 -17.89
C HIS A 294 -6.56 16.44 -18.82
N ASN A 295 -6.35 17.11 -19.95
CA ASN A 295 -5.40 16.72 -21.00
C ASN A 295 -5.62 15.26 -21.49
N ALA A 296 -4.56 14.61 -21.99
CA ALA A 296 -4.59 13.27 -22.58
C ALA A 296 -5.53 13.17 -23.82
N PRO A 297 -5.25 13.96 -24.87
CA PRO A 297 -6.15 14.11 -26.02
C PRO A 297 -6.56 12.79 -26.69
N GLU A 298 -5.66 11.83 -26.81
CA GLU A 298 -5.94 10.51 -27.42
C GLU A 298 -6.87 9.68 -26.53
N ALA A 299 -6.60 9.63 -25.23
CA ALA A 299 -7.43 8.89 -24.28
C ALA A 299 -8.86 9.45 -24.21
N VAL A 300 -8.99 10.79 -24.28
CA VAL A 300 -10.29 11.46 -24.36
C VAL A 300 -11.04 11.08 -25.63
N ASP A 301 -10.36 11.04 -26.78
CA ASP A 301 -10.97 10.63 -28.04
C ASP A 301 -11.43 9.18 -27.99
N ASP A 302 -10.62 8.26 -27.45
CA ASP A 302 -10.97 6.84 -27.30
C ASP A 302 -12.17 6.65 -26.36
N CYS A 303 -12.16 7.32 -25.21
CA CYS A 303 -13.23 7.27 -24.22
C CYS A 303 -14.55 7.77 -24.79
N LEU A 304 -14.57 8.99 -25.32
CA LEU A 304 -15.80 9.59 -25.85
C LEU A 304 -16.29 8.89 -27.12
N SER A 305 -15.38 8.40 -27.96
CA SER A 305 -15.76 7.58 -29.11
C SER A 305 -16.41 6.27 -28.68
N ALA A 306 -15.92 5.62 -27.62
CA ALA A 306 -16.53 4.41 -27.06
C ALA A 306 -17.90 4.70 -26.45
N VAL A 307 -18.04 5.77 -25.66
CA VAL A 307 -19.32 6.21 -25.09
C VAL A 307 -20.35 6.49 -26.18
N LEU A 308 -19.98 7.21 -27.24
CA LEU A 308 -20.88 7.52 -28.36
C LEU A 308 -21.23 6.28 -29.18
N ARG A 309 -20.26 5.40 -29.46
CA ARG A 309 -20.48 4.16 -30.20
C ARG A 309 -21.43 3.20 -29.48
N HIS A 310 -21.38 3.18 -28.15
CA HIS A 310 -22.18 2.31 -27.30
C HIS A 310 -23.29 3.06 -26.57
N ALA A 311 -23.63 4.27 -27.03
CA ALA A 311 -24.72 5.05 -26.47
C ALA A 311 -26.06 4.37 -26.72
N THR A 312 -26.88 4.30 -25.69
CA THR A 312 -28.26 3.82 -25.78
C THR A 312 -29.21 4.96 -25.43
N ASP A 313 -30.51 4.74 -25.63
CA ASP A 313 -31.54 5.71 -25.25
C ASP A 313 -31.60 5.95 -23.73
N THR A 314 -30.89 5.12 -22.94
CA THR A 314 -30.71 5.28 -21.50
C THR A 314 -29.95 6.55 -21.11
N ILE A 315 -29.05 7.04 -21.98
CA ILE A 315 -28.29 8.27 -21.75
C ILE A 315 -29.20 9.48 -21.94
N ALA A 316 -29.35 10.28 -20.88
CA ALA A 316 -29.99 11.59 -20.92
C ALA A 316 -29.00 12.65 -21.44
N LYS A 317 -27.86 12.80 -20.74
CA LYS A 317 -26.78 13.72 -21.10
C LYS A 317 -25.41 13.09 -20.95
N ILE A 318 -24.44 13.65 -21.68
CA ILE A 318 -23.02 13.42 -21.49
C ILE A 318 -22.42 14.77 -21.07
N ILE A 319 -22.02 14.91 -19.81
CA ILE A 319 -21.53 16.16 -19.24
C ILE A 319 -20.00 16.08 -19.17
N LEU A 320 -19.33 16.74 -20.11
CA LEU A 320 -17.88 16.87 -20.14
C LEU A 320 -17.45 18.02 -19.24
N VAL A 321 -16.62 17.74 -18.24
CA VAL A 321 -16.07 18.78 -17.35
C VAL A 321 -14.59 18.93 -17.61
N ASP A 322 -14.23 19.98 -18.34
CA ASP A 322 -12.85 20.34 -18.64
C ASP A 322 -12.18 21.03 -17.44
N ASP A 323 -11.30 20.29 -16.75
CA ASP A 323 -10.53 20.73 -15.59
C ASP A 323 -9.25 21.47 -16.02
N ALA A 324 -9.44 22.57 -16.76
CA ALA A 324 -8.38 23.43 -17.30
C ALA A 324 -7.37 22.71 -18.22
N SER A 325 -7.87 21.98 -19.22
CA SER A 325 -7.03 21.33 -20.23
C SER A 325 -6.41 22.32 -21.23
N ASP A 326 -5.37 21.85 -21.91
CA ASP A 326 -4.69 22.53 -23.00
C ASP A 326 -5.57 22.75 -24.25
N PRO A 327 -5.18 23.66 -25.16
CA PRO A 327 -5.97 23.95 -26.36
C PRO A 327 -6.23 22.75 -27.27
N GLU A 328 -5.35 21.76 -27.30
CA GLU A 328 -5.53 20.56 -28.13
C GLU A 328 -6.70 19.71 -27.62
N THR A 329 -6.70 19.39 -26.33
CA THR A 329 -7.73 18.59 -25.67
C THR A 329 -9.08 19.31 -25.73
N VAL A 330 -9.11 20.63 -25.51
CA VAL A 330 -10.29 21.47 -25.69
C VAL A 330 -10.83 21.39 -27.11
N GLY A 331 -9.94 21.46 -28.11
CA GLY A 331 -10.29 21.34 -29.51
C GLY A 331 -10.94 19.99 -29.82
N ARG A 332 -10.43 18.89 -29.25
CA ARG A 332 -11.01 17.54 -29.38
C ARG A 332 -12.39 17.43 -28.76
N MET A 333 -12.55 17.86 -27.50
CA MET A 333 -13.84 17.87 -26.81
C MET A 333 -14.90 18.66 -27.58
N ARG A 334 -14.57 19.86 -28.09
CA ARG A 334 -15.50 20.68 -28.89
C ARG A 334 -15.94 19.97 -30.18
N ARG A 335 -15.01 19.31 -30.88
CA ARG A 335 -15.33 18.56 -32.11
C ARG A 335 -16.25 17.38 -31.83
N LEU A 336 -16.06 16.70 -30.71
CA LEU A 336 -16.90 15.56 -30.31
C LEU A 336 -18.28 16.03 -29.82
N ALA A 337 -18.33 17.09 -29.00
CA ALA A 337 -19.58 17.70 -28.54
C ALA A 337 -20.47 18.16 -29.70
N ALA A 338 -19.89 18.63 -30.80
CA ALA A 338 -20.64 19.02 -31.99
C ALA A 338 -21.32 17.84 -32.72
N ARG A 339 -20.95 16.58 -32.44
CA ARG A 339 -21.49 15.39 -33.10
C ARG A 339 -22.77 14.87 -32.46
N ASP A 340 -23.00 15.15 -31.18
CA ASP A 340 -24.15 14.64 -30.44
C ASP A 340 -24.72 15.71 -29.51
N LYS A 341 -26.00 16.03 -29.69
CA LYS A 341 -26.71 17.08 -28.94
C LYS A 341 -26.87 16.76 -27.44
N ARG A 342 -26.65 15.51 -27.03
CA ARG A 342 -26.64 15.11 -25.62
C ARG A 342 -25.38 15.55 -24.89
N ILE A 343 -24.34 15.97 -25.62
CA ILE A 343 -23.08 16.39 -25.01
C ILE A 343 -23.17 17.85 -24.57
N GLU A 344 -22.96 18.08 -23.28
CA GLU A 344 -22.77 19.39 -22.68
C GLU A 344 -21.32 19.52 -22.20
N THR A 345 -20.73 20.71 -22.31
CA THR A 345 -19.36 20.95 -21.87
C THR A 345 -19.31 22.09 -20.86
N ILE A 346 -18.65 21.85 -19.74
CA ILE A 346 -18.36 22.81 -18.68
C ILE A 346 -16.84 22.98 -18.67
N ARG A 347 -16.34 24.22 -18.66
CA ARG A 347 -14.91 24.49 -18.52
C ARG A 347 -14.64 25.19 -17.20
N LEU A 348 -13.66 24.67 -16.46
CA LEU A 348 -13.12 25.28 -15.26
C LEU A 348 -11.88 26.12 -15.62
N GLU A 349 -11.73 27.27 -14.96
CA GLU A 349 -10.63 28.20 -15.25
C GLU A 349 -9.27 27.69 -14.77
N THR A 350 -9.27 26.95 -13.67
CA THR A 350 -8.08 26.40 -13.02
C THR A 350 -8.24 24.92 -12.75
N ARG A 351 -7.14 24.17 -12.73
CA ARG A 351 -7.15 22.75 -12.38
C ARG A 351 -7.52 22.56 -10.91
N VAL A 352 -8.67 21.97 -10.62
CA VAL A 352 -9.21 21.73 -9.27
C VAL A 352 -9.13 20.26 -8.82
N GLY A 353 -8.87 19.33 -9.75
CA GLY A 353 -8.79 17.90 -9.45
C GLY A 353 -10.11 17.14 -9.66
N PHE A 354 -10.00 15.81 -9.71
CA PHE A 354 -11.08 14.92 -10.15
C PHE A 354 -12.39 15.14 -9.40
N THR A 355 -12.39 15.09 -8.07
CA THR A 355 -13.61 15.14 -7.26
C THR A 355 -14.33 16.48 -7.41
N ARG A 356 -13.59 17.59 -7.45
CA ARG A 356 -14.17 18.93 -7.64
C ARG A 356 -14.70 19.14 -9.05
N ALA A 357 -13.99 18.63 -10.07
CA ALA A 357 -14.48 18.66 -11.45
C ALA A 357 -15.74 17.80 -11.61
N LEU A 358 -15.76 16.59 -11.05
CA LEU A 358 -16.96 15.76 -10.99
C LEU A 358 -18.11 16.49 -10.28
N GLY A 359 -17.83 17.18 -9.17
CA GLY A 359 -18.79 18.04 -8.46
C GLY A 359 -19.44 19.10 -9.35
N ALA A 360 -18.66 19.78 -10.21
CA ALA A 360 -19.21 20.77 -11.15
C ALA A 360 -20.16 20.14 -12.16
N GLY A 361 -19.86 18.92 -12.64
CA GLY A 361 -20.76 18.16 -13.50
C GLY A 361 -22.03 17.69 -12.76
N LEU A 362 -21.88 17.27 -11.50
CA LEU A 362 -23.00 16.82 -10.66
C LEU A 362 -24.04 17.91 -10.41
N VAL A 363 -23.63 19.19 -10.37
CA VAL A 363 -24.55 20.33 -10.26
C VAL A 363 -25.48 20.43 -11.48
N GLN A 364 -24.96 20.12 -12.67
CA GLN A 364 -25.73 20.18 -13.92
C GLN A 364 -26.56 18.92 -14.19
N SER A 365 -26.12 17.78 -13.65
CA SER A 365 -26.87 16.53 -13.75
C SER A 365 -28.20 16.62 -13.01
N LYS A 366 -29.26 16.09 -13.63
CA LYS A 366 -30.65 16.06 -13.14
C LYS A 366 -31.32 14.70 -13.29
N ALA A 367 -30.66 13.76 -13.96
CA ALA A 367 -31.17 12.41 -14.13
C ALA A 367 -31.26 11.67 -12.78
N PRO A 368 -32.17 10.68 -12.65
CA PRO A 368 -32.31 9.87 -11.43
C PRO A 368 -31.04 9.06 -11.11
N TYR A 369 -30.24 8.73 -12.13
CA TYR A 369 -28.94 8.13 -11.96
C TYR A 369 -27.87 8.98 -12.65
N PHE A 370 -26.65 8.93 -12.13
CA PHE A 370 -25.48 9.44 -12.85
C PHE A 370 -24.37 8.40 -12.88
N VAL A 371 -23.49 8.50 -13.88
CA VAL A 371 -22.22 7.78 -13.92
C VAL A 371 -21.09 8.78 -13.77
N ALA A 372 -20.20 8.55 -12.81
CA ALA A 372 -18.87 9.14 -12.82
C ALA A 372 -17.97 8.25 -13.69
N LEU A 373 -17.44 8.79 -14.78
CA LEU A 373 -16.61 8.05 -15.74
C LEU A 373 -15.28 8.78 -15.95
N ASN A 374 -14.17 8.09 -15.72
CA ASN A 374 -12.85 8.64 -16.02
C ASN A 374 -12.65 8.79 -17.53
N SER A 375 -11.96 9.86 -17.93
CA SER A 375 -11.69 10.17 -19.34
C SER A 375 -10.65 9.27 -20.03
N ASP A 376 -10.07 8.30 -19.31
CA ASP A 376 -9.08 7.33 -19.81
C ASP A 376 -9.63 5.89 -19.78
N THR A 377 -10.94 5.76 -20.01
CA THR A 377 -11.66 4.49 -20.03
C THR A 377 -12.21 4.14 -21.41
N ILE A 378 -12.34 2.85 -21.71
CA ILE A 378 -13.03 2.35 -22.90
C ILE A 378 -14.16 1.44 -22.44
N VAL A 379 -15.39 1.87 -22.71
CA VAL A 379 -16.62 1.17 -22.30
C VAL A 379 -17.08 0.15 -23.35
N PRO A 380 -17.59 -1.03 -22.97
CA PRO A 380 -18.05 -2.04 -23.91
C PRO A 380 -19.50 -1.80 -24.38
N THR A 381 -19.93 -2.50 -25.43
CA THR A 381 -21.35 -2.51 -25.85
C THR A 381 -22.27 -2.89 -24.69
N GLY A 382 -23.31 -2.08 -24.42
CA GLY A 382 -24.33 -2.37 -23.40
C GLY A 382 -23.91 -2.09 -21.95
N TRP A 383 -22.73 -1.48 -21.73
CA TRP A 383 -22.19 -1.21 -20.39
C TRP A 383 -23.17 -0.46 -19.47
N LEU A 384 -23.83 0.58 -19.99
CA LEU A 384 -24.70 1.43 -19.20
C LEU A 384 -25.97 0.71 -18.76
N ASP A 385 -26.54 -0.09 -19.66
CA ASP A 385 -27.74 -0.88 -19.36
C ASP A 385 -27.43 -1.97 -18.33
N ARG A 386 -26.26 -2.62 -18.39
CA ARG A 386 -25.82 -3.59 -17.38
C ARG A 386 -25.68 -2.97 -16.00
N LEU A 387 -25.06 -1.79 -15.90
CA LEU A 387 -24.94 -1.08 -14.62
C LEU A 387 -26.32 -0.69 -14.06
N ARG A 388 -27.21 -0.15 -14.90
CA ARG A 388 -28.58 0.20 -14.50
C ARG A 388 -29.36 -1.02 -14.03
N ASP A 389 -29.27 -2.13 -14.75
CA ASP A 389 -29.98 -3.36 -14.39
C ASP A 389 -29.61 -3.86 -12.98
N GLY A 390 -28.45 -3.49 -12.43
CA GLY A 390 -28.09 -3.75 -11.04
C GLY A 390 -29.05 -3.13 -10.02
N PHE A 391 -29.62 -1.95 -10.30
CA PHE A 391 -30.61 -1.30 -9.43
C PHE A 391 -31.98 -2.01 -9.44
N GLU A 392 -32.23 -2.86 -10.44
CA GLU A 392 -33.45 -3.68 -10.53
C GLU A 392 -33.35 -4.98 -9.72
N THR A 393 -32.16 -5.33 -9.21
CA THR A 393 -31.97 -6.54 -8.39
C THR A 393 -32.64 -6.41 -7.03
N ARG A 394 -32.55 -5.23 -6.41
CA ARG A 394 -33.15 -4.92 -5.10
C ARG A 394 -33.32 -3.41 -4.87
N PRO A 395 -34.34 -2.96 -4.11
CA PRO A 395 -34.65 -1.54 -3.91
C PRO A 395 -33.62 -0.70 -3.15
N ASP A 396 -32.66 -1.35 -2.48
CA ASP A 396 -31.64 -0.75 -1.61
C ASP A 396 -30.24 -0.72 -2.24
N VAL A 397 -30.10 -1.10 -3.51
CA VAL A 397 -28.89 -0.80 -4.29
C VAL A 397 -28.78 0.71 -4.47
N ALA A 398 -27.62 1.28 -4.17
CA ALA A 398 -27.34 2.70 -4.35
C ALA A 398 -26.19 2.97 -5.32
N MET A 399 -25.33 1.98 -5.57
CA MET A 399 -24.17 2.15 -6.45
C MET A 399 -23.79 0.86 -7.15
N VAL A 400 -23.45 0.95 -8.44
CA VAL A 400 -23.01 -0.19 -9.26
C VAL A 400 -21.77 0.20 -10.06
N GLY A 401 -20.70 -0.59 -9.96
CA GLY A 401 -19.47 -0.44 -10.75
C GLY A 401 -19.19 -1.65 -11.64
N PRO A 402 -18.36 -1.52 -12.70
CA PRO A 402 -17.97 -2.65 -13.56
C PRO A 402 -16.66 -3.31 -13.08
N MET A 403 -16.31 -4.46 -13.66
CA MET A 403 -14.95 -5.00 -13.62
C MET A 403 -14.00 -4.17 -14.49
N SER A 404 -12.68 -4.23 -14.22
CA SER A 404 -11.65 -3.55 -15.03
C SER A 404 -10.30 -4.26 -14.97
N ASN A 405 -9.39 -3.94 -15.90
CA ASN A 405 -7.96 -4.32 -15.85
C ASN A 405 -7.16 -3.58 -14.77
N ASN A 406 -7.72 -2.49 -14.25
CA ASN A 406 -7.03 -1.64 -13.29
C ASN A 406 -8.03 -0.89 -12.40
N ALA A 407 -8.52 -1.58 -11.36
CA ALA A 407 -9.48 -1.02 -10.41
C ALA A 407 -9.40 -1.68 -9.02
N ALA A 408 -8.20 -1.89 -8.47
CA ALA A 408 -7.99 -2.47 -7.14
C ALA A 408 -8.80 -3.77 -6.90
N TRP A 409 -9.81 -3.76 -6.03
CA TRP A 409 -10.70 -4.90 -5.75
C TRP A 409 -11.72 -5.22 -6.88
N GLN A 410 -11.90 -4.35 -7.86
CA GLN A 410 -12.66 -4.62 -9.10
C GLN A 410 -11.77 -5.11 -10.26
N ASN A 411 -10.51 -5.47 -9.95
CA ASN A 411 -9.58 -5.95 -10.96
C ASN A 411 -9.94 -7.38 -11.44
N VAL A 412 -9.79 -7.63 -12.74
CA VAL A 412 -9.90 -8.95 -13.39
C VAL A 412 -8.68 -9.84 -13.14
N PHE A 413 -7.54 -9.25 -12.78
CA PHE A 413 -6.36 -9.98 -12.32
C PHE A 413 -6.44 -10.24 -10.81
N PRO A 414 -5.54 -11.09 -10.25
CA PRO A 414 -5.38 -11.17 -8.79
C PRO A 414 -5.24 -9.78 -8.18
N VAL A 415 -5.93 -9.52 -7.07
CA VAL A 415 -6.04 -8.17 -6.48
C VAL A 415 -4.66 -7.61 -6.11
N PHE A 416 -3.78 -8.47 -5.60
CA PHE A 416 -2.42 -8.12 -5.19
C PHE A 416 -1.36 -8.74 -6.09
N ASP A 417 -0.25 -8.03 -6.28
CA ASP A 417 0.97 -8.54 -6.90
C ASP A 417 1.87 -9.27 -5.89
N ASN A 418 3.01 -9.79 -6.35
CA ASN A 418 3.98 -10.49 -5.51
C ASN A 418 4.66 -9.59 -4.45
N LEU A 419 4.47 -8.27 -4.53
CA LEU A 419 4.96 -7.29 -3.57
C LEU A 419 3.89 -6.89 -2.56
N GLY A 420 2.66 -7.43 -2.66
CA GLY A 420 1.53 -7.08 -1.80
C GLY A 420 0.89 -5.72 -2.14
N THR A 421 1.20 -5.16 -3.32
CA THR A 421 0.56 -3.94 -3.83
C THR A 421 -0.57 -4.29 -4.78
N PHE A 422 -1.49 -3.35 -5.05
CA PHE A 422 -2.58 -3.62 -5.98
C PHE A 422 -2.04 -3.93 -7.37
N ALA A 423 -2.35 -5.12 -7.89
CA ALA A 423 -1.84 -5.58 -9.17
C ALA A 423 -2.36 -4.70 -10.29
N VAL A 424 -1.48 -4.42 -11.26
CA VAL A 424 -1.82 -3.72 -12.50
C VAL A 424 -1.10 -4.41 -13.64
N ARG A 425 -1.82 -4.63 -14.74
CA ARG A 425 -1.24 -5.11 -15.99
C ARG A 425 -1.74 -4.24 -17.13
N ASP A 426 -0.81 -3.86 -17.99
CA ASP A 426 -1.14 -3.20 -19.24
C ASP A 426 -1.52 -4.28 -20.27
N ILE A 427 -2.73 -4.15 -20.81
CA ILE A 427 -3.35 -5.13 -21.69
C ILE A 427 -4.11 -4.37 -22.77
N ASP A 428 -4.03 -4.83 -24.02
CA ASP A 428 -4.81 -4.23 -25.09
C ASP A 428 -6.32 -4.37 -24.81
N PRO A 429 -7.14 -3.33 -25.03
CA PRO A 429 -8.59 -3.39 -24.82
C PRO A 429 -9.27 -4.53 -25.59
N THR A 430 -8.77 -4.84 -26.79
CA THR A 430 -9.30 -5.91 -27.66
C THR A 430 -9.00 -7.27 -27.06
N ASP A 431 -7.76 -7.51 -26.67
CA ASP A 431 -7.35 -8.79 -26.07
C ASP A 431 -8.09 -9.04 -24.76
N LEU A 432 -8.24 -8.00 -23.93
CA LEU A 432 -9.01 -8.07 -22.69
C LEU A 432 -10.48 -8.42 -22.97
N SER A 433 -11.10 -7.79 -23.98
CA SER A 433 -12.48 -8.09 -24.38
C SER A 433 -12.63 -9.53 -24.90
N THR A 434 -11.65 -10.01 -25.67
CA THR A 434 -11.62 -11.40 -26.16
C THR A 434 -11.48 -12.39 -25.01
N ALA A 435 -10.57 -12.17 -24.07
CA ALA A 435 -10.40 -13.04 -22.91
C ALA A 435 -11.67 -13.11 -22.06
N PHE A 436 -12.34 -11.97 -21.86
CA PHE A 436 -13.58 -11.91 -21.10
C PHE A 436 -14.74 -12.65 -21.78
N ALA A 437 -14.83 -12.57 -23.11
CA ALA A 437 -15.79 -13.33 -23.90
C ALA A 437 -15.50 -14.85 -23.87
N GLN A 438 -14.23 -15.24 -23.97
CA GLN A 438 -13.80 -16.65 -23.92
C GLN A 438 -14.03 -17.32 -22.57
N ALA A 439 -13.95 -16.57 -21.47
CA ALA A 439 -14.22 -17.10 -20.14
C ALA A 439 -15.71 -17.41 -19.88
N GLU A 440 -16.57 -17.26 -20.89
CA GLU A 440 -18.02 -17.47 -20.84
C GLU A 440 -18.67 -16.77 -19.63
N VAL A 441 -18.23 -15.54 -19.36
CA VAL A 441 -18.86 -14.66 -18.37
C VAL A 441 -20.15 -14.09 -19.00
N THR A 442 -21.07 -14.97 -19.36
CA THR A 442 -22.25 -14.67 -20.19
C THR A 442 -23.53 -14.52 -19.37
N THR A 443 -23.49 -14.90 -18.10
CA THR A 443 -24.61 -14.68 -17.17
C THR A 443 -24.42 -13.34 -16.47
N PRO A 444 -25.39 -12.40 -16.59
CA PRO A 444 -25.43 -11.23 -15.75
C PRO A 444 -25.23 -11.62 -14.29
N GLY A 445 -24.28 -11.00 -13.62
CA GLY A 445 -23.97 -11.32 -12.24
C GLY A 445 -23.68 -10.04 -11.49
N PHE A 446 -24.45 -9.76 -10.45
CA PHE A 446 -24.18 -8.65 -9.57
C PHE A 446 -23.61 -9.19 -8.27
N VAL A 447 -22.39 -8.76 -7.95
CA VAL A 447 -21.69 -9.20 -6.75
C VAL A 447 -21.71 -8.07 -5.72
N PRO A 448 -22.32 -8.26 -4.54
CA PRO A 448 -22.22 -7.32 -3.44
C PRO A 448 -20.76 -7.07 -3.06
N THR A 449 -20.41 -5.80 -2.91
CA THR A 449 -19.08 -5.36 -2.50
C THR A 449 -19.20 -4.24 -1.48
N PRO A 450 -18.31 -4.13 -0.50
CA PRO A 450 -18.36 -3.02 0.43
C PRO A 450 -17.79 -1.74 -0.18
N LEU A 451 -17.01 -1.82 -1.26
CA LEU A 451 -16.40 -0.67 -1.94
C LEU A 451 -16.58 -0.74 -3.46
N VAL A 452 -16.84 0.41 -4.08
CA VAL A 452 -16.81 0.60 -5.55
C VAL A 452 -15.83 1.72 -5.89
N HIS A 453 -15.03 1.51 -6.92
CA HIS A 453 -13.99 2.41 -7.35
C HIS A 453 -14.54 3.47 -8.31
N GLY A 454 -14.18 4.73 -8.10
CA GLY A 454 -14.69 5.89 -8.84
C GLY A 454 -14.24 6.05 -10.30
N PHE A 455 -13.59 5.06 -10.91
CA PHE A 455 -13.17 5.17 -12.32
C PHE A 455 -14.37 5.02 -13.27
N CYS A 456 -15.36 4.24 -12.84
CA CYS A 456 -16.65 4.07 -13.47
C CYS A 456 -17.63 3.60 -12.38
N ALA A 457 -18.54 4.48 -11.97
CA ALA A 457 -19.54 4.16 -10.95
C ALA A 457 -20.89 4.80 -11.31
N MET A 458 -21.94 3.99 -11.42
CA MET A 458 -23.32 4.46 -11.51
C MET A 458 -23.89 4.60 -10.10
N VAL A 459 -24.53 5.73 -9.81
CA VAL A 459 -25.04 6.06 -8.47
C VAL A 459 -26.48 6.55 -8.57
N ASP A 460 -27.33 6.11 -7.65
CA ASP A 460 -28.66 6.69 -7.43
C ASP A 460 -28.54 8.12 -6.90
N ARG A 461 -29.12 9.09 -7.62
CA ARG A 461 -29.04 10.51 -7.27
C ARG A 461 -29.68 10.82 -5.91
N GLN A 462 -30.85 10.24 -5.64
CA GLN A 462 -31.59 10.54 -4.42
C GLN A 462 -30.83 10.05 -3.19
N VAL A 463 -30.27 8.85 -3.27
CA VAL A 463 -29.46 8.29 -2.19
C VAL A 463 -28.13 9.04 -2.04
N PHE A 464 -27.48 9.41 -3.15
CA PHE A 464 -26.27 10.22 -3.14
C PHE A 464 -26.46 11.57 -2.41
N ASP A 465 -27.55 12.28 -2.73
CA ASP A 465 -27.87 13.56 -2.09
C ASP A 465 -28.22 13.36 -0.60
N LEU A 466 -28.95 12.28 -0.26
CA LEU A 466 -29.31 11.94 1.11
C LEU A 466 -28.09 11.73 2.03
N VAL A 467 -27.03 11.10 1.52
CA VAL A 467 -25.79 10.86 2.29
C VAL A 467 -24.81 12.03 2.26
N GLY A 468 -25.16 13.15 1.62
CA GLY A 468 -24.34 14.37 1.57
C GLY A 468 -23.33 14.45 0.42
N GLY A 469 -23.45 13.59 -0.60
CA GLY A 469 -22.61 13.66 -1.81
C GLY A 469 -21.15 13.26 -1.61
N LEU A 470 -20.22 13.82 -2.42
CA LEU A 470 -18.78 13.57 -2.30
C LEU A 470 -18.11 14.60 -1.38
N ASP A 471 -17.16 14.14 -0.56
CA ASP A 471 -16.34 15.02 0.26
C ASP A 471 -15.15 15.60 -0.54
N ALA A 472 -15.43 16.66 -1.30
CA ALA A 472 -14.45 17.35 -2.14
C ALA A 472 -13.45 18.21 -1.35
N GLU A 473 -13.64 18.38 -0.03
CA GLU A 473 -12.69 19.04 0.85
C GLU A 473 -11.61 18.07 1.29
N ALA A 474 -12.01 16.86 1.68
CA ALA A 474 -11.11 15.81 2.12
C ALA A 474 -10.39 15.11 0.94
N PHE A 475 -11.04 14.99 -0.22
CA PHE A 475 -10.51 14.31 -1.41
C PHE A 475 -10.57 15.17 -2.67
N PRO A 476 -10.01 16.40 -2.70
CA PRO A 476 -10.19 17.32 -3.82
C PRO A 476 -9.69 16.77 -5.17
N GLU A 477 -8.62 15.99 -5.15
CA GLU A 477 -7.95 15.42 -6.34
C GLU A 477 -8.32 13.96 -6.63
N GLY A 478 -9.19 13.33 -5.83
CA GLY A 478 -9.61 11.93 -5.98
C GLY A 478 -8.95 10.95 -4.99
N TYR A 479 -9.05 9.65 -5.30
CA TYR A 479 -8.46 8.47 -4.61
C TYR A 479 -9.11 8.01 -3.29
N GLY A 480 -10.14 8.68 -2.79
CA GLY A 480 -10.81 8.31 -1.53
C GLY A 480 -12.30 8.66 -1.45
N GLU A 481 -12.78 9.50 -2.36
CA GLU A 481 -14.13 10.04 -2.44
C GLU A 481 -15.19 8.96 -2.65
N PHE A 482 -14.90 7.95 -3.48
CA PHE A 482 -15.82 6.84 -3.72
C PHE A 482 -15.75 5.76 -2.64
N GLN A 483 -14.59 5.55 -2.01
CA GLN A 483 -14.49 4.70 -0.82
C GLN A 483 -15.28 5.29 0.34
N ASP A 484 -15.11 6.59 0.59
CA ASP A 484 -15.88 7.32 1.60
C ASP A 484 -17.38 7.29 1.31
N LEU A 485 -17.78 7.50 0.05
CA LEU A 485 -19.17 7.37 -0.37
C LEU A 485 -19.72 5.95 -0.15
N SER A 486 -18.98 4.90 -0.57
CA SER A 486 -19.36 3.50 -0.33
C SER A 486 -19.60 3.20 1.14
N ILE A 487 -18.72 3.67 2.02
CA ILE A 487 -18.84 3.45 3.48
C ILE A 487 -20.08 4.17 4.03
N ARG A 488 -20.30 5.45 3.67
CA ARG A 488 -21.48 6.20 4.11
C ARG A 488 -22.79 5.60 3.59
N LEU A 489 -22.83 5.11 2.35
CA LEU A 489 -23.98 4.40 1.80
C LEU A 489 -24.30 3.14 2.63
N ARG A 490 -23.27 2.34 2.95
CA ARG A 490 -23.43 1.13 3.77
C ARG A 490 -23.94 1.44 5.18
N GLN A 491 -23.47 2.51 5.80
CA GLN A 491 -23.97 2.97 7.11
C GLN A 491 -25.46 3.34 7.08
N GLN A 492 -26.03 3.62 5.91
CA GLN A 492 -27.47 3.84 5.70
C GLN A 492 -28.21 2.57 5.24
N GLY A 493 -27.60 1.39 5.35
CA GLY A 493 -28.16 0.12 4.91
C GLY A 493 -28.27 -0.02 3.39
N LYS A 494 -27.53 0.79 2.62
CA LYS A 494 -27.51 0.72 1.15
C LYS A 494 -26.41 -0.20 0.64
N ILE A 495 -26.62 -0.75 -0.55
CA ILE A 495 -25.74 -1.77 -1.13
C ILE A 495 -25.01 -1.22 -2.35
N CYS A 496 -23.73 -1.60 -2.42
CA CYS A 496 -22.91 -1.41 -3.60
C CYS A 496 -22.71 -2.75 -4.32
N LEU A 497 -22.74 -2.74 -5.65
CA LEU A 497 -22.61 -3.93 -6.48
C LEU A 497 -21.48 -3.78 -7.50
N VAL A 498 -20.88 -4.91 -7.86
CA VAL A 498 -20.05 -5.04 -9.06
C VAL A 498 -20.85 -5.79 -10.13
N ALA A 499 -21.06 -5.17 -11.29
CA ALA A 499 -21.56 -5.84 -12.49
C ALA A 499 -20.45 -6.71 -13.08
N SER A 500 -20.44 -7.98 -12.67
CA SER A 500 -19.39 -8.95 -12.95
C SER A 500 -19.30 -9.39 -14.42
N ASP A 501 -20.31 -9.06 -15.23
CA ASP A 501 -20.39 -9.27 -16.69
C ASP A 501 -20.12 -7.99 -17.51
N CYS A 502 -19.78 -6.89 -16.84
CA CYS A 502 -19.45 -5.61 -17.46
C CYS A 502 -17.96 -5.30 -17.26
N LEU A 503 -17.22 -5.20 -18.36
CA LEU A 503 -15.77 -4.97 -18.33
C LEU A 503 -15.43 -3.62 -18.97
N VAL A 504 -15.00 -2.66 -18.15
CA VAL A 504 -14.52 -1.36 -18.63
C VAL A 504 -13.00 -1.33 -18.57
N TRP A 505 -12.37 -1.13 -19.72
CA TRP A 505 -10.92 -0.98 -19.80
C TRP A 505 -10.50 0.40 -19.29
N HIS A 506 -9.36 0.49 -18.61
CA HIS A 506 -8.86 1.70 -17.96
C HIS A 506 -7.34 1.83 -18.17
N ALA A 507 -6.91 2.89 -18.88
CA ALA A 507 -5.52 3.11 -19.31
C ALA A 507 -4.53 3.43 -18.17
N ARG A 508 -5.06 3.84 -17.02
CA ARG A 508 -4.29 4.36 -15.87
C ARG A 508 -3.37 5.53 -16.22
N GLY A 509 -3.95 6.71 -16.33
CA GLY A 509 -3.29 7.98 -16.02
C GLY A 509 -2.27 8.46 -17.05
N ALA A 510 -2.73 8.73 -18.27
CA ALA A 510 -2.00 9.54 -19.24
C ALA A 510 -1.66 10.97 -18.72
N SER A 511 -2.34 11.43 -17.65
CA SER A 511 -2.20 12.79 -17.10
C SER A 511 -1.57 12.87 -15.68
N ILE A 512 -1.26 11.75 -15.01
CA ILE A 512 -0.71 11.72 -13.64
C ILE A 512 0.40 10.68 -13.48
N SER A 513 1.60 11.11 -13.06
CA SER A 513 2.75 10.23 -12.80
C SER A 513 2.49 9.20 -11.68
N ALA A 514 3.11 8.02 -11.77
CA ALA A 514 3.00 6.97 -10.76
C ALA A 514 3.33 7.45 -9.34
N ARG A 515 4.37 8.29 -9.19
CA ARG A 515 4.75 8.90 -7.90
C ARG A 515 3.62 9.74 -7.31
N ARG A 516 2.98 10.59 -8.12
CA ARG A 516 1.87 11.44 -7.66
C ARG A 516 0.65 10.61 -7.27
N ARG A 517 0.36 9.52 -8.01
CA ARG A 517 -0.72 8.58 -7.65
C ARG A 517 -0.48 7.91 -6.31
N GLY A 518 0.75 7.43 -6.06
CA GLY A 518 1.13 6.86 -4.77
C GLY A 518 0.90 7.83 -3.61
N ALA A 519 1.35 9.08 -3.76
CA ALA A 519 1.16 10.11 -2.74
C ALA A 519 -0.32 10.47 -2.49
N LEU A 520 -1.15 10.52 -3.53
CA LEU A 520 -2.59 10.75 -3.39
C LEU A 520 -3.29 9.59 -2.67
N SER A 521 -2.97 8.35 -3.05
CA SER A 521 -3.51 7.16 -2.40
C SER A 521 -3.10 7.07 -0.92
N GLU A 522 -1.85 7.39 -0.59
CA GLU A 522 -1.37 7.45 0.79
C GLU A 522 -2.09 8.52 1.61
N ARG A 523 -2.24 9.73 1.06
CA ARG A 523 -2.99 10.83 1.70
C ARG A 523 -4.45 10.45 1.92
N ALA A 524 -5.10 9.89 0.90
CA ALA A 524 -6.49 9.47 0.97
C ALA A 524 -6.69 8.41 2.06
N ARG A 525 -5.80 7.42 2.15
CA ARG A 525 -5.81 6.41 3.21
C ARG A 525 -5.69 7.03 4.60
N GLY A 526 -4.78 7.99 4.80
CA GLY A 526 -4.67 8.72 6.07
C GLY A 526 -5.93 9.53 6.43
N VAL A 527 -6.66 10.07 5.44
CA VAL A 527 -7.96 10.70 5.67
C VAL A 527 -9.01 9.67 6.09
N LEU A 528 -9.08 8.53 5.40
CA LEU A 528 -10.03 7.46 5.69
C LEU A 528 -9.80 6.85 7.07
N TYR A 529 -8.54 6.66 7.47
CA TYR A 529 -8.17 6.26 8.83
C TYR A 529 -8.69 7.26 9.88
N ARG A 530 -8.53 8.57 9.67
CA ARG A 530 -9.07 9.56 10.61
C ARG A 530 -10.59 9.58 10.67
N LYS A 531 -11.28 9.28 9.57
CA LYS A 531 -12.74 9.25 9.50
C LYS A 531 -13.35 7.99 10.12
N TYR A 532 -12.70 6.85 9.96
CA TYR A 532 -13.31 5.54 10.25
C TYR A 532 -12.49 4.65 11.19
N SER A 533 -11.30 5.07 11.64
CA SER A 533 -10.19 4.24 12.15
C SER A 533 -9.54 3.38 11.07
N ALA A 534 -8.24 3.10 11.20
CA ALA A 534 -7.57 2.14 10.33
C ALA A 534 -8.19 0.74 10.43
N LEU A 535 -8.66 0.33 11.61
CA LEU A 535 -9.26 -0.98 11.83
C LEU A 535 -10.49 -1.16 10.92
N ASN A 536 -11.49 -0.28 11.03
CA ASN A 536 -12.72 -0.44 10.25
C ASN A 536 -12.47 -0.25 8.76
N TYR A 537 -11.69 0.77 8.36
CA TYR A 537 -11.42 1.00 6.94
C TYR A 537 -10.66 -0.17 6.31
N LEU A 538 -9.60 -0.69 6.97
CA LEU A 538 -8.83 -1.80 6.41
C LEU A 538 -9.61 -3.11 6.42
N PHE A 539 -10.49 -3.32 7.41
CA PHE A 539 -11.40 -4.45 7.40
C PHE A 539 -12.32 -4.40 6.16
N ILE A 540 -12.96 -3.25 5.91
CA ILE A 540 -13.81 -3.00 4.74
C ILE A 540 -13.03 -3.15 3.42
N GLU A 541 -11.82 -2.59 3.33
CA GLU A 541 -10.94 -2.73 2.16
C GLU A 541 -10.63 -4.21 1.90
N MET A 542 -10.30 -4.96 2.94
CA MET A 542 -9.97 -6.37 2.82
C MET A 542 -11.17 -7.25 2.50
N GLU A 543 -12.38 -6.92 2.99
CA GLU A 543 -13.61 -7.57 2.55
C GLU A 543 -13.86 -7.35 1.05
N ALA A 544 -13.59 -6.16 0.51
CA ALA A 544 -13.67 -5.92 -0.94
C ALA A 544 -12.62 -6.75 -1.70
N CYS A 545 -11.38 -6.79 -1.17
CA CYS A 545 -10.27 -7.49 -1.82
C CYS A 545 -10.44 -9.01 -1.82
N ALA A 546 -11.02 -9.57 -0.75
CA ALA A 546 -11.13 -11.01 -0.54
C ALA A 546 -12.51 -11.55 -0.94
N ASN A 547 -13.19 -10.91 -1.89
CA ASN A 547 -14.54 -11.29 -2.31
C ASN A 547 -14.54 -12.60 -3.13
N GLU A 548 -15.05 -13.68 -2.55
CA GLU A 548 -14.99 -15.04 -3.12
C GLU A 548 -15.69 -15.17 -4.48
N ALA A 549 -16.79 -14.44 -4.68
CA ALA A 549 -17.52 -14.45 -5.95
C ALA A 549 -16.71 -13.76 -7.08
N LEU A 550 -15.96 -12.71 -6.75
CA LEU A 550 -15.02 -12.08 -7.68
C LEU A 550 -13.76 -12.92 -7.86
N ASP A 551 -13.27 -13.61 -6.82
CA ASP A 551 -12.12 -14.51 -6.93
C ASP A 551 -12.44 -15.69 -7.86
N THR A 552 -13.64 -16.27 -7.75
CA THR A 552 -14.11 -17.31 -8.67
C THR A 552 -14.15 -16.81 -10.13
N LEU A 553 -14.51 -15.54 -10.35
CA LEU A 553 -14.47 -14.92 -11.67
C LEU A 553 -13.03 -14.75 -12.16
N ARG A 554 -12.11 -14.30 -11.31
CA ARG A 554 -10.69 -14.15 -11.64
C ARG A 554 -10.06 -15.49 -12.01
N ASP A 555 -10.36 -16.55 -11.26
CA ASP A 555 -9.87 -17.91 -11.54
C ASP A 555 -10.34 -18.43 -12.89
N ARG A 556 -11.58 -18.08 -13.30
CA ARG A 556 -12.09 -18.40 -14.64
C ARG A 556 -11.43 -17.58 -15.75
N LEU A 557 -11.10 -16.32 -15.48
CA LEU A 557 -10.43 -15.43 -16.43
C LEU A 557 -8.94 -15.72 -16.56
N GLU A 558 -8.30 -16.28 -15.54
CA GLU A 558 -6.85 -16.47 -15.49
C GLU A 558 -6.32 -17.24 -16.72
N PRO A 559 -6.87 -18.41 -17.12
CA PRO A 559 -6.38 -19.14 -18.29
C PRO A 559 -6.51 -18.35 -19.60
N CYS A 560 -7.57 -17.55 -19.74
CA CYS A 560 -7.82 -16.71 -20.92
C CYS A 560 -6.87 -15.51 -20.99
N LEU A 561 -6.37 -15.05 -19.83
CA LEU A 561 -5.44 -13.93 -19.72
C LEU A 561 -3.97 -14.37 -19.71
N ARG A 562 -3.67 -15.67 -19.62
CA ARG A 562 -2.29 -16.19 -19.64
C ARG A 562 -1.63 -15.90 -20.99
N GLY A 563 -0.52 -15.16 -20.95
CA GLY A 563 0.27 -14.80 -22.14
C GLY A 563 -0.21 -13.53 -22.85
N ILE A 564 -1.25 -12.88 -22.35
CA ILE A 564 -1.77 -11.61 -22.87
C ILE A 564 -1.31 -10.47 -21.97
N GLY A 565 -0.72 -9.44 -22.58
CA GLY A 565 -0.15 -8.28 -21.88
C GLY A 565 1.32 -8.49 -21.46
N LYS A 566 2.06 -7.38 -21.37
CA LYS A 566 3.42 -7.39 -20.83
C LYS A 566 3.32 -7.24 -19.30
N GLN A 567 3.94 -8.13 -18.54
CA GLN A 567 4.23 -7.80 -17.13
C GLN A 567 5.20 -6.61 -17.15
N PRO A 568 4.89 -5.51 -16.46
CA PRO A 568 5.76 -4.34 -16.42
C PRO A 568 7.12 -4.63 -15.78
#